data_AF-A0A0C5CAL8-F1
#
_entry.id   AF-A0A0C5CAL8-F1
#
_cell.length_a   1.000
_cell.length_b   1.000
_cell.length_c   1.000
_cell.angle_alpha   90.00
_cell.angle_beta   90.00
_cell.angle_gamma   90.00
#
_symmetry.space_group_name_H-M   'P 1'
#
loop_
_entity.id
_entity.type
_entity.pdbx_description
1 polymer ?
#
loop_
_entity_poly.entity_id
_entity_poly.type
_entity_poly.pdbx_seq_one_letter_code
_entity_poly.pdbx_strand_id
1 'polypeptide(L)' 'MTPVERKKLQKLDDLILNASSEELKKIQEIDHQNQMEGLSLYDVYLDSSSLINQSVKKPSRKLK' A
#
# COMPACT_ATOMS: atom_id res chain seq x y z
N MET A 1 -19.04 3.11 -1.20
CA MET A 1 -18.11 3.35 -0.07
C MET A 1 -18.81 3.16 1.26
N THR A 2 -18.48 2.08 1.94
CA THR A 2 -18.88 1.77 3.30
C THR A 2 -18.15 2.66 4.30
N PRO A 3 -18.66 2.81 5.54
CA PRO A 3 -17.97 3.54 6.60
C PRO A 3 -16.58 3.00 6.92
N VAL A 4 -16.36 1.70 6.73
CA VAL A 4 -15.07 1.03 6.97
C VAL A 4 -14.06 1.41 5.89
N GLU A 5 -14.45 1.39 4.62
CA GLU A 5 -13.62 1.84 3.50
C GLU A 5 -13.22 3.31 3.65
N ARG A 6 -14.17 4.17 4.06
CA ARG A 6 -13.87 5.59 4.36
C ARG A 6 -12.82 5.75 5.44
N LYS A 7 -12.92 5.00 6.55
CA LYS A 7 -11.92 5.05 7.63
C LYS A 7 -10.54 4.56 7.18
N LYS A 8 -10.49 3.55 6.30
CA LYS A 8 -9.22 3.04 5.76
C LYS A 8 -8.56 4.07 4.82
N LEU A 9 -9.34 4.73 3.97
CA LEU A 9 -8.84 5.85 3.14
C LEU A 9 -8.33 7.00 3.97
N GLN A 10 -9.08 7.37 5.01
CA GLN A 10 -8.69 8.47 5.89
C GLN A 10 -7.35 8.19 6.59
N LYS A 11 -7.11 6.94 7.00
CA LYS A 11 -5.81 6.51 7.53
C LYS A 11 -4.67 6.59 6.51
N LEU A 12 -4.93 6.25 5.24
CA LEU A 12 -3.95 6.37 4.17
C LEU A 12 -3.61 7.83 3.91
N ASP A 13 -4.62 8.70 3.87
CA ASP A 13 -4.47 10.14 3.73
C ASP A 13 -3.65 10.73 4.89
N ASP A 14 -3.99 10.39 6.13
CA ASP A 14 -3.26 10.84 7.32
C ASP A 14 -1.80 10.36 7.32
N LEU A 15 -1.55 9.14 6.82
CA LEU A 15 -0.21 8.59 6.72
C LEU A 15 0.62 9.31 5.65
N ILE A 16 0.06 9.61 4.49
CA ILE A 16 0.74 10.40 3.45
C ILE A 16 0.99 11.84 3.92
N LEU A 17 0.00 12.44 4.58
CA LEU A 17 0.06 13.84 5.05
C LEU A 17 1.14 14.05 6.12
N ASN A 18 1.34 13.06 6.99
CA ASN A 18 2.33 13.13 8.08
C ASN A 18 3.65 12.40 7.77
N ALA A 19 3.77 11.72 6.63
CA ALA A 19 4.96 10.97 6.27
C ALA A 19 6.15 11.91 6.00
N SER A 20 7.33 11.46 6.42
CA SER A 20 8.59 12.07 6.04
C SER A 20 8.90 11.83 4.56
N SER A 21 9.79 12.63 3.98
CA SER A 21 10.24 12.46 2.58
C SER A 21 10.79 11.06 2.29
N GLU A 22 11.43 10.42 3.28
CA GLU A 22 11.96 9.06 3.15
C GLU A 22 10.84 8.00 3.14
N GLU A 23 9.81 8.18 3.95
CA GLU A 23 8.63 7.30 3.96
C GLU A 23 7.81 7.45 2.68
N LEU A 24 7.64 8.68 2.19
CA LEU A 24 6.98 8.96 0.91
C LEU A 24 7.72 8.29 -0.26
N LYS A 25 9.05 8.28 -0.24
CA LYS A 25 9.84 7.54 -1.25
C LYS A 25 9.58 6.04 -1.21
N LYS A 26 9.50 5.44 -0.01
CA LYS A 26 9.20 4.00 0.14
C LYS A 26 7.79 3.70 -0.36
N ILE A 27 6.81 4.55 -0.05
CA ILE A 27 5.43 4.42 -0.54
C ILE A 27 5.41 4.51 -2.08
N GLN A 28 6.13 5.47 -2.66
CA GLN A 28 6.22 5.65 -4.10
C GLN A 28 6.89 4.44 -4.79
N GLU A 29 7.94 3.88 -4.20
CA GLU A 29 8.61 2.69 -4.72
C GLU A 29 7.69 1.47 -4.69
N ILE A 30 6.95 1.30 -3.60
CA ILE A 30 5.92 0.25 -3.47
C ILE A 30 4.81 0.45 -4.50
N ASP A 31 4.26 1.66 -4.66
CA ASP A 31 3.24 1.96 -5.66
C ASP A 31 3.73 1.65 -7.07
N HIS A 32 4.94 2.09 -7.43
CA HIS A 32 5.53 1.82 -8.74
C HIS A 32 5.67 0.32 -9.00
N GLN A 33 6.13 -0.48 -8.04
CA GLN A 33 6.24 -1.93 -8.20
C GLN A 33 4.86 -2.59 -8.37
N ASN A 34 3.87 -2.15 -7.59
CA ASN A 34 2.53 -2.71 -7.62
C ASN A 34 1.74 -2.33 -8.89
N GLN A 35 1.95 -1.12 -9.42
CA GLN A 35 1.36 -0.70 -10.70
C GLN A 35 1.82 -1.60 -11.86
N MET A 36 3.07 -2.06 -11.83
CA MET A 36 3.57 -3.04 -12.81
C MET A 36 2.89 -4.41 -12.69
N GLU A 37 2.33 -4.74 -11.52
CA GLU A 37 1.52 -5.93 -11.29
C GLU A 37 0.00 -5.68 -11.51
N GLY A 38 -0.39 -4.46 -11.88
CA GLY A 38 -1.78 -4.06 -12.06
C GLY A 38 -2.56 -3.85 -10.76
N LEU A 39 -1.86 -3.70 -9.64
CA LEU A 39 -2.43 -3.44 -8.33
C LEU A 39 -2.40 -1.94 -8.02
N SER A 40 -3.51 -1.39 -7.56
CA SER A 40 -3.54 -0.01 -7.08
C SER A 40 -2.93 0.08 -5.68
N LEU A 41 -2.24 1.18 -5.37
CA LEU A 41 -1.80 1.51 -4.01
C LEU A 41 -2.92 1.29 -2.97
N TYR A 42 -4.15 1.62 -3.33
CA TYR A 42 -5.30 1.44 -2.45
C TYR A 42 -5.57 -0.03 -2.13
N ASP A 43 -5.55 -0.90 -3.12
CA ASP A 43 -5.78 -2.34 -2.93
C ASP A 43 -4.69 -2.94 -2.06
N VAL A 44 -3.44 -2.54 -2.31
CA VAL A 44 -2.28 -2.96 -1.53
C VAL A 44 -2.42 -2.49 -0.09
N TYR A 45 -2.84 -1.25 0.16
CA TYR A 45 -3.01 -0.71 1.51
C TYR A 45 -4.23 -1.29 2.26
N LEU A 46 -5.30 -1.59 1.54
CA LEU A 46 -6.52 -2.16 2.10
C LEU A 46 -6.34 -3.58 2.62
N ASP A 47 -5.57 -4.39 1.89
CA ASP A 47 -5.18 -5.76 2.26
C ASP A 47 -4.03 -5.77 3.27
N SER A 48 -3.12 -4.81 3.16
CA SER A 48 -1.96 -4.70 4.05
C SER A 48 -2.30 -3.96 5.33
N SER A 49 -2.97 -4.65 6.25
CA SER A 49 -3.03 -4.23 7.67
C SER A 49 -1.65 -4.05 8.34
N SER A 50 -0.54 -4.32 7.63
CA SER A 50 0.83 -4.33 8.17
C SER A 50 1.89 -3.95 7.12
N LEU A 51 1.64 -2.92 6.31
CA LEU A 51 2.65 -2.40 5.34
C LEU A 51 3.95 -1.88 5.99
N ILE A 52 3.95 -1.70 7.32
CA ILE A 52 5.14 -1.36 8.10
C ILE A 52 6.07 -2.60 8.29
N ASN A 53 5.58 -3.82 8.08
CA ASN A 53 6.35 -5.07 8.23
C ASN A 53 6.57 -5.86 6.94
N GLN A 54 5.99 -5.44 5.81
CA GLN A 54 6.27 -6.09 4.55
C GLN A 54 7.55 -5.52 3.93
N SER A 55 8.69 -5.99 4.46
CA SER A 55 9.77 -6.42 3.57
C SER A 55 9.11 -7.15 2.40
N VAL A 56 9.37 -6.67 1.18
CA VAL A 56 8.84 -7.17 -0.09
C VAL A 56 9.16 -8.68 -0.23
N LYS A 57 8.45 -9.53 0.50
CA LYS A 57 8.43 -10.97 0.30
C LYS A 57 7.35 -11.20 -0.73
N LYS A 58 7.80 -11.14 -1.99
CA LYS A 58 7.09 -11.64 -3.16
C LYS A 58 6.32 -12.91 -2.79
N PRO A 59 4.98 -12.95 -2.86
CA PRO A 59 4.31 -14.22 -2.96
C PRO A 59 4.63 -14.74 -4.35
N SER A 60 5.54 -15.71 -4.44
CA SER A 60 5.80 -16.47 -5.66
C SER A 60 4.47 -17.05 -6.16
N ARG A 61 3.83 -16.34 -7.10
CA ARG A 61 2.67 -16.84 -7.82
C ARG A 61 3.18 -18.02 -8.66
N LYS A 62 2.93 -19.24 -8.18
CA LYS A 62 3.11 -20.43 -9.02
C LYS A 62 2.14 -20.28 -10.19
N LEU A 63 2.70 -20.02 -11.38
CA LEU A 63 1.98 -20.24 -12.63
C LEU A 63 1.48 -21.69 -12.61
N LYS A 64 0.18 -21.86 -12.87
CA LYS A 64 -0.43 -23.15 -13.17
C LYS A 64 -0.99 -23.07 -14.57
#